data_AF-A0A0D0DV01-F1
#
_entry.id   AF-A0A0D0DV01-F1
#
_cell.length_a   1.000
_cell.length_b   1.000
_cell.length_c   1.000
_cell.angle_alpha   90.00
_cell.angle_beta   90.00
_cell.angle_gamma   90.00
#
_symmetry.space_group_name_H-M   'P 1'
#
loop_
_entity.id
_entity.type
_entity.pdbx_description
1 polymer ?
#
loop_
_entity_poly.entity_id
_entity_poly.type
_entity_poly.pdbx_seq_one_letter_code
_entity_poly.pdbx_strand_id
1 'polypeptide(L)'
;NFSRHIIPNILTNIHIENFESNLTMHVQHNDQCIIQCLKAHYWAKYIQCSIDLYEAGITLTHVYDFDQLEGMCLADEAWNEV
;
A
#
# COMPACT_ATOMS: atom_id res chain seq x y z
N ASN A 1 -10.76 18.56 9.36
CA ASN A 1 -11.78 18.22 10.38
C ASN A 1 -12.33 16.84 10.02
N PHE A 2 -11.76 15.78 10.58
CA PHE A 2 -12.00 14.38 10.20
C PHE A 2 -13.27 13.78 10.83
N SER A 3 -14.15 14.61 11.39
CA SER A 3 -15.40 14.23 12.08
C SER A 3 -16.39 13.33 11.28
N ARG A 4 -16.13 13.08 9.98
CA ARG A 4 -16.95 12.21 9.13
C ARG A 4 -16.37 10.80 8.93
N HIS A 5 -15.15 10.53 9.39
CA HIS A 5 -14.56 9.19 9.31
C HIS A 5 -14.97 8.38 10.54
N ILE A 6 -16.19 7.84 10.52
CA ILE A 6 -16.69 6.92 11.54
C ILE A 6 -16.30 5.51 11.09
N ILE A 7 -15.55 4.78 11.93
CA ILE A 7 -15.20 3.38 11.66
C ILE A 7 -16.50 2.57 11.61
N PRO A 8 -16.81 1.86 10.52
CA PRO A 8 -17.93 0.95 10.49
C PRO A 8 -17.78 -0.13 11.57
N ASN A 9 -18.84 -0.41 12.33
CA ASN A 9 -18.82 -1.38 13.44
C ASN A 9 -18.44 -2.81 13.03
N ILE A 10 -18.37 -3.10 11.73
CA ILE A 10 -17.98 -4.41 11.18
C ILE A 10 -16.47 -4.59 11.03
N LEU A 11 -15.66 -3.52 11.16
CA LEU A 11 -14.21 -3.57 10.99
C LEU A 11 -13.55 -3.64 12.37
N THR A 12 -13.10 -4.83 12.77
CA THR A 12 -12.51 -5.07 14.10
C THR A 12 -11.01 -4.83 14.19
N ASN A 13 -10.32 -4.78 13.03
CA ASN A 13 -8.86 -4.73 12.96
C ASN A 13 -8.32 -3.39 12.45
N ILE A 14 -9.13 -2.33 12.51
CA ILE A 14 -8.73 -0.98 12.06
C ILE A 14 -8.76 -0.04 13.26
N HIS A 15 -7.64 0.66 13.47
CA HIS A 15 -7.48 1.69 14.48
C HIS A 15 -7.34 3.05 13.77
N ILE A 16 -8.05 4.08 14.26
CA ILE A 16 -7.93 5.45 13.74
C ILE A 16 -7.36 6.34 14.84
N GLU A 17 -6.27 7.04 14.52
CA GLU A 17 -5.69 8.08 15.36
C GLU A 17 -5.85 9.44 14.68
N ASN A 18 -6.43 10.41 15.39
CA ASN A 18 -6.55 11.78 14.90
C ASN A 18 -5.33 12.59 15.34
N PHE A 19 -4.66 13.25 14.38
CA PHE A 19 -3.58 14.18 14.69
C PHE A 19 -4.10 15.48 15.31
N GLU A 20 -3.28 16.08 16.19
CA GLU A 20 -3.49 17.44 16.68
C GLU A 20 -3.51 18.45 15.52
N SER A 21 -4.29 19.54 15.66
CA SER A 21 -4.63 20.43 14.54
C SER A 21 -3.43 21.13 13.90
N ASN A 22 -2.32 21.25 14.61
CA ASN A 22 -1.09 21.89 14.18
C ASN A 22 -0.06 20.92 13.59
N LEU A 23 -0.18 19.61 13.84
CA LEU A 23 0.71 18.59 13.26
C LEU A 23 0.31 18.25 11.82
N THR A 24 -0.98 18.35 11.51
CA THR A 24 -1.55 17.96 10.22
C THR A 24 -0.83 18.60 9.03
N MET A 25 -0.53 19.91 9.05
CA MET A 25 0.07 20.58 7.87
C MET A 25 1.52 20.17 7.61
N HIS A 26 2.28 19.84 8.66
CA HIS A 26 3.68 19.44 8.55
C HIS A 26 3.81 17.95 8.24
N VAL A 27 2.97 17.13 8.87
CA VAL A 27 2.93 15.67 8.69
C VAL A 27 2.39 15.31 7.30
N GLN A 28 1.35 16.00 6.82
CA GLN A 28 0.71 15.66 5.53
C GLN A 28 1.66 15.69 4.33
N HIS A 29 2.58 16.64 4.25
CA HIS A 29 3.49 16.71 3.10
C HIS A 29 4.55 15.60 3.16
N ASN A 30 5.09 15.34 4.35
CA ASN A 30 6.03 14.25 4.56
C ASN A 30 5.38 12.89 4.28
N ASP A 31 4.17 12.67 4.80
CA ASP A 31 3.36 11.48 4.54
C ASP A 31 3.08 11.30 3.05
N GLN A 32 2.77 12.40 2.33
CA GLN A 32 2.52 12.34 0.90
C GLN A 32 3.75 11.85 0.12
N CYS A 33 4.95 12.33 0.48
CA CYS A 33 6.19 11.87 -0.13
C CYS A 33 6.48 10.40 0.22
N ILE A 34 6.31 9.99 1.48
CA ILE A 34 6.50 8.60 1.92
C ILE A 34 5.53 7.66 1.18
N ILE A 35 4.25 8.03 1.08
CA ILE A 35 3.23 7.26 0.34
C ILE A 35 3.59 7.19 -1.15
N GLN A 36 4.10 8.28 -1.73
CA GLN A 36 4.51 8.31 -3.13
C GLN A 36 5.71 7.37 -3.38
N CYS A 37 6.73 7.42 -2.53
CA CYS A 37 7.89 6.53 -2.62
C CYS A 37 7.46 5.07 -2.45
N LEU A 38 6.68 4.76 -1.41
CA LEU A 38 6.17 3.41 -1.17
C LEU A 38 5.43 2.85 -2.38
N LYS A 39 4.54 3.67 -2.98
CA LYS A 39 3.82 3.28 -4.20
C LYS A 39 4.76 3.03 -5.37
N ALA A 40 5.78 3.86 -5.56
CA ALA A 40 6.74 3.69 -6.65
C ALA A 40 7.52 2.37 -6.51
N HIS A 41 8.07 2.10 -5.32
CA HIS A 41 8.79 0.85 -5.03
C HIS A 41 7.88 -0.38 -5.17
N TYR A 42 6.66 -0.31 -4.63
CA TYR A 42 5.67 -1.37 -4.75
C TYR A 42 5.34 -1.68 -6.22
N TRP A 43 5.06 -0.65 -7.02
CA TRP A 43 4.72 -0.82 -8.44
C TRP A 43 5.89 -1.40 -9.24
N ALA A 44 7.12 -0.99 -8.96
CA ALA A 44 8.29 -1.55 -9.64
C ALA A 44 8.42 -3.07 -9.38
N LYS A 45 8.27 -3.50 -8.13
CA LYS A 45 8.32 -4.92 -7.77
C LYS A 45 7.14 -5.71 -8.32
N TYR A 46 5.94 -5.14 -8.29
CA TYR A 46 4.74 -5.76 -8.87
C TYR A 46 4.89 -6.02 -10.38
N ILE A 47 5.44 -5.04 -11.12
CA ILE A 47 5.73 -5.20 -12.55
C ILE A 47 6.75 -6.31 -12.76
N GLN A 48 7.81 -6.37 -11.96
CA GLN A 48 8.80 -7.43 -12.06
C GLN A 48 8.19 -8.81 -11.81
N CYS A 49 7.39 -8.97 -10.75
CA CYS A 49 6.67 -10.21 -10.45
C CYS A 49 5.75 -10.63 -11.62
N SER A 50 5.04 -9.68 -12.23
CA SER A 50 4.20 -9.96 -13.41
C SER A 50 5.01 -10.44 -14.62
N ILE A 51 6.21 -9.89 -14.83
CA ILE A 51 7.14 -10.32 -15.88
C ILE A 51 7.62 -11.74 -15.60
N ASP A 52 8.05 -12.02 -14.37
CA ASP A 52 8.58 -13.32 -13.96
C ASP A 52 7.51 -14.43 -14.12
N LEU A 53 6.25 -14.15 -13.77
CA LEU A 53 5.13 -15.07 -13.98
C LEU A 53 4.86 -15.33 -15.47
N TYR A 54 4.94 -14.29 -16.30
CA TYR A 54 4.80 -14.44 -17.74
C TYR A 54 5.94 -15.31 -18.33
N GLU A 55 7.19 -15.08 -17.91
CA GLU A 55 8.34 -15.88 -18.33
C GLU A 55 8.27 -17.33 -17.85
N ALA A 56 7.67 -17.58 -16.68
CA ALA A 56 7.39 -18.91 -16.16
C ALA A 56 6.29 -19.68 -16.93
N GLY A 57 5.67 -19.06 -17.94
CA GLY A 57 4.64 -19.68 -18.78
C GLY A 57 3.26 -19.73 -18.12
N ILE A 58 3.03 -18.92 -17.08
CA ILE A 58 1.69 -18.75 -16.51
C ILE A 58 0.78 -18.10 -17.55
N THR A 59 -0.46 -18.61 -17.66
CA THR A 59 -1.43 -18.06 -18.60
C THR A 59 -1.72 -16.61 -18.25
N LEU A 60 -1.81 -15.72 -19.25
CA LEU A 60 -1.99 -14.27 -19.05
C LEU A 60 -3.15 -13.91 -18.10
N THR A 61 -4.18 -14.75 -18.03
CA THR A 61 -5.34 -14.59 -17.13
C THR A 61 -4.99 -14.73 -15.65
N HIS A 62 -3.92 -15.47 -15.33
CA HIS A 62 -3.44 -15.73 -13.97
C HIS A 62 -2.23 -14.88 -13.58
N VAL A 63 -1.64 -14.12 -14.51
CA VAL A 63 -0.52 -13.20 -14.22
C VAL A 63 -0.98 -12.06 -13.29
N TYR A 64 -2.27 -11.77 -13.27
CA TYR A 64 -2.89 -10.80 -12.37
C TYR A 64 -3.64 -11.44 -11.19
N ASP A 65 -3.62 -12.77 -11.07
CA ASP A 65 -4.14 -13.44 -9.88
C ASP A 65 -3.16 -13.19 -8.74
N PHE A 66 -3.45 -12.15 -7.98
CA PHE A 66 -2.57 -11.62 -6.96
C PHE A 66 -3.20 -11.81 -5.59
N ASP A 67 -2.59 -12.64 -4.78
CA ASP A 67 -3.04 -12.90 -3.42
C ASP A 67 -2.71 -11.71 -2.50
N GLN A 68 -3.55 -11.50 -1.49
CA GLN A 68 -3.32 -10.53 -0.44
C GLN A 68 -2.00 -10.79 0.29
N LEU A 69 -1.58 -12.05 0.50
CA LEU A 69 -0.29 -12.34 1.14
C LEU A 69 0.88 -11.84 0.29
N GLU A 70 0.87 -12.11 -1.01
CA GLU A 70 1.89 -11.61 -1.94
C GLU A 70 1.92 -10.08 -1.96
N GLY A 71 0.74 -9.45 -1.95
CA GLY A 71 0.60 -8.00 -1.78
C GLY A 71 1.24 -7.48 -0.50
N MET A 72 1.03 -8.16 0.62
CA MET A 72 1.61 -7.75 1.89
C MET A 72 3.13 -7.95 1.93
N CYS A 73 3.66 -9.04 1.36
CA CYS A 73 5.10 -9.24 1.24
C CYS A 73 5.75 -8.16 0.37
N LEU A 74 5.17 -7.84 -0.78
CA LEU A 74 5.68 -6.79 -1.67
C LEU A 74 5.59 -5.39 -1.04
N ALA A 75 4.56 -5.14 -0.25
CA ALA A 75 4.44 -3.90 0.51
C ALA A 75 5.52 -3.79 1.60
N ASP A 76 5.83 -4.87 2.31
CA ASP A 76 6.90 -4.92 3.31
C ASP A 76 8.27 -4.68 2.66
N GLU A 77 8.55 -5.35 1.53
CA GLU A 77 9.78 -5.11 0.77
C GLU A 77 9.88 -3.68 0.26
N ALA A 78 8.80 -3.12 -0.29
CA ALA A 78 8.78 -1.75 -0.78
C ALA A 78 8.97 -0.75 0.36
N TRP A 79 8.42 -1.02 1.54
CA TRP A 79 8.60 -0.18 2.73
C TRP A 79 10.06 -0.14 3.19
N ASN A 80 10.77 -1.26 3.10
CA ASN A 80 12.20 -1.32 3.43
C ASN A 80 13.11 -0.54 2.46
N GLU A 81 12.57 -0.02 1.34
CA GLU A 81 13.28 0.79 0.35
C GLU A 81 12.92 2.28 0.39
N VAL A 82 11.98 2.70 1.26
CA VAL A 82 11.55 4.10 1.47
C VAL A 82 12.33 4.75 2.61
#